data_AF-A0A412G6M4-F1
#
_entry.id   AF-A0A412G6M4-F1
#
_cell.length_a   1.000
_cell.length_b   1.000
_cell.length_c   1.000
_cell.angle_alpha   90.00
_cell.angle_beta   90.00
_cell.angle_gamma   90.00
#
_symmetry.space_group_name_H-M   'P 1'
#
loop_
_entity.id
_entity.type
_entity.pdbx_description
1 polymer ?
#
loop_
_entity_poly.entity_id
_entity_poly.type
_entity_poly.pdbx_seq_one_letter_code
_entity_poly.pdbx_strand_id
1 'polypeptide(L)'
;MNKYQEALDFLCDHAMEYIEDFDWEEYDCGDYYPLDKETLNTNKSVLQELIDRAMPMEPNEETATAEFINDYPTTVMIYRCAKCCEIVHPFDGDLYCRHCGQALDWSDDQ
;
A
#
# COMPACT_ATOMS: atom_id res chain seq x y z
N MET A 1 9.25 8.91 9.99
CA MET A 1 8.54 7.62 10.06
C MET A 1 7.07 7.92 10.20
N ASN A 2 6.18 7.30 9.42
CA ASN A 2 4.74 7.55 9.54
C ASN A 2 4.17 6.78 10.75
N LYS A 3 2.99 7.15 11.24
CA LYS A 3 2.37 6.51 12.42
C LYS A 3 2.03 5.04 12.22
N TYR A 4 1.79 4.60 10.99
CA TYR A 4 1.55 3.19 10.69
C TYR A 4 2.83 2.36 10.81
N GLN A 5 3.97 2.88 10.37
CA GLN A 5 5.27 2.24 10.51
C GLN A 5 5.67 2.14 11.98
N GLU A 6 5.51 3.21 12.76
CA GLU A 6 5.72 3.18 14.21
C GLU A 6 4.89 2.09 14.90
N ALA A 7 3.62 1.95 14.49
CA ALA A 7 2.73 0.92 15.04
C ALA A 7 3.16 -0.50 14.62
N LEU A 8 3.55 -0.70 13.37
CA LEU A 8 4.04 -2.00 12.89
C LEU A 8 5.32 -2.41 13.62
N ASP A 9 6.26 -1.49 13.78
CA ASP A 9 7.53 -1.75 14.47
C ASP A 9 7.25 -2.14 15.94
N PHE A 10 6.41 -1.39 16.64
CA PHE A 10 6.00 -1.72 18.02
C PHE A 10 5.36 -3.11 18.14
N LEU A 11 4.45 -3.46 17.22
CA LEU A 11 3.79 -4.78 17.22
C LEU A 11 4.79 -5.91 16.94
N CYS A 12 5.73 -5.71 16.01
CA CYS A 12 6.75 -6.69 15.71
C CYS A 12 7.73 -6.90 16.85
N ASP A 13 8.17 -5.82 17.50
CA ASP A 13 9.08 -5.89 18.65
C ASP A 13 8.43 -6.66 19.80
N HIS A 14 7.19 -6.30 20.14
CA HIS A 14 6.45 -6.97 21.21
C HIS A 14 6.16 -8.46 20.90
N ALA A 15 5.89 -8.79 19.63
CA ALA A 15 5.71 -10.17 19.23
C ALA A 15 7.02 -10.97 19.29
N MET A 16 8.17 -10.37 18.98
CA MET A 16 9.46 -11.04 19.11
C MET A 16 9.84 -11.30 20.56
N GLU A 17 9.60 -10.36 21.48
CA GLU A 17 9.79 -10.56 22.93
C GLU A 17 9.02 -11.81 23.39
N TYR A 18 7.75 -11.93 22.99
CA TYR A 18 6.94 -13.11 23.31
C TYR A 18 7.53 -14.41 22.74
N ILE A 19 8.07 -14.39 21.52
CA ILE A 19 8.67 -15.57 20.87
C ILE A 19 9.96 -15.99 21.57
N GLU A 20 10.80 -15.03 21.96
CA GLU A 20 12.09 -15.29 22.61
C GLU A 20 11.91 -15.80 24.04
N ASP A 21 10.93 -15.27 24.77
CA ASP A 21 10.59 -15.70 26.13
C ASP A 21 9.74 -16.98 26.18
N PHE A 22 9.32 -17.51 25.02
CA PHE A 22 8.46 -18.69 24.96
C PHE A 22 9.23 -19.99 25.26
N ASP A 23 8.97 -20.57 26.44
CA ASP A 23 9.48 -21.89 26.79
C ASP A 23 8.62 -23.01 26.17
N TRP A 24 9.13 -23.57 25.08
CA TRP A 24 8.52 -24.70 24.35
C TRP A 24 8.54 -26.02 25.14
N GLU A 25 9.40 -26.17 26.14
CA GLU A 25 9.49 -27.38 26.95
C GLU A 25 8.50 -27.38 28.12
N GLU A 26 8.15 -26.19 28.64
CA GLU A 26 7.23 -26.02 29.77
C GLU A 26 5.74 -26.01 29.36
N TYR A 27 5.42 -25.50 28.17
CA TYR A 27 4.02 -25.33 27.73
C TYR A 27 3.58 -26.38 26.69
N ASP A 28 2.75 -27.33 27.12
CA ASP A 28 1.93 -28.15 26.21
C ASP A 28 0.87 -27.25 25.57
N CYS A 29 1.19 -26.74 24.38
CA CYS A 29 0.35 -25.76 23.68
C CYS A 29 -0.94 -26.37 23.08
N GLY A 30 -1.16 -27.68 23.23
CA GLY A 30 -2.27 -28.37 22.60
C GLY A 30 -2.32 -28.11 21.09
N ASP A 31 -3.50 -27.76 20.57
CA ASP A 31 -3.70 -27.41 19.14
C ASP A 31 -3.32 -25.95 18.80
N TYR A 32 -2.88 -25.14 19.77
CA TYR A 32 -2.53 -23.74 19.54
C TYR A 32 -1.06 -23.64 19.15
N TYR A 33 -0.78 -23.39 17.88
CA TYR A 33 0.59 -23.13 17.41
C TYR A 33 1.02 -21.72 17.86
N PRO A 34 2.01 -21.58 18.75
CA PRO A 34 2.56 -20.28 19.10
C PRO A 34 3.03 -19.56 17.84
N LEU A 35 2.88 -18.24 17.81
CA LEU A 35 3.40 -17.43 16.71
C LEU A 35 4.89 -17.71 16.56
N ASP A 36 5.32 -18.20 15.42
CA ASP A 36 6.75 -18.41 15.13
C ASP A 36 7.33 -17.25 14.32
N LYS A 37 8.66 -17.23 14.19
CA LYS A 37 9.39 -16.16 13.49
C LYS A 37 9.05 -16.09 11.99
N GLU A 38 8.79 -17.20 11.33
CA GLU A 38 8.40 -17.25 9.91
C GLU A 38 7.00 -16.65 9.71
N THR A 39 6.05 -17.04 10.57
CA THR A 39 4.69 -16.49 10.57
C THR A 39 4.69 -14.99 10.86
N LEU A 40 5.47 -14.53 11.85
CA LEU A 40 5.61 -13.11 12.16
C LEU A 40 6.21 -12.32 10.99
N ASN A 41 7.24 -12.84 10.33
CA ASN A 41 7.83 -12.17 9.17
C ASN A 41 6.86 -12.10 7.99
N THR A 42 6.08 -13.15 7.74
CA THR A 42 5.02 -13.16 6.73
C THR A 42 3.98 -12.08 7.01
N ASN A 43 3.49 -12.00 8.25
CA ASN A 43 2.53 -10.99 8.67
C ASN A 43 3.09 -9.57 8.56
N LYS A 44 4.35 -9.38 8.98
CA LYS A 44 5.04 -8.09 8.84
C LYS A 44 5.11 -7.65 7.38
N SER A 45 5.43 -8.56 6.46
CA SER A 45 5.50 -8.27 5.02
C SER A 45 4.15 -7.80 4.46
N VAL A 46 3.06 -8.49 4.79
CA VAL A 46 1.71 -8.12 4.36
C VAL A 46 1.30 -6.76 4.92
N LEU A 47 1.58 -6.50 6.20
CA LEU A 47 1.28 -5.20 6.83
C LEU A 47 2.12 -4.08 6.22
N GLN A 48 3.40 -4.33 5.92
CA GLN A 48 4.25 -3.36 5.24
C GLN A 48 3.69 -2.99 3.87
N GLU A 49 3.23 -3.97 3.08
CA GLU A 49 2.61 -3.73 1.77
C GLU A 49 1.36 -2.83 1.88
N LEU A 50 0.56 -3.00 2.94
CA LEU A 50 -0.61 -2.14 3.21
C LEU A 50 -0.19 -0.73 3.60
N ILE A 51 0.85 -0.58 4.43
CA ILE A 51 1.41 0.73 4.78
C ILE A 51 1.90 1.44 3.53
N ASP A 52 2.65 0.74 2.68
CA ASP A 52 3.20 1.29 1.45
C ASP A 52 2.09 1.73 0.48
N ARG A 53 0.97 1.00 0.42
CA ARG A 53 -0.23 1.39 -0.34
C ARG A 53 -0.97 2.57 0.27
N ALA A 54 -0.97 2.69 1.60
CA ALA A 54 -1.66 3.78 2.30
C ALA A 54 -0.89 5.10 2.22
N MET A 55 0.42 5.07 1.92
CA MET A 55 1.21 6.26 1.65
C MET A 55 0.78 6.89 0.32
N PRO A 56 0.21 8.12 0.31
CA PRO A 56 -0.25 8.74 -0.92
C PRO A 56 0.88 8.91 -1.95
N MET A 57 0.56 8.70 -3.22
CA MET A 57 1.46 8.93 -4.34
C MET A 57 0.75 9.75 -5.41
N GLU A 58 1.45 10.75 -5.94
CA GLU A 58 0.98 11.55 -7.06
C GLU A 58 0.84 10.66 -8.33
N PRO A 59 -0.30 10.70 -9.04
CA PRO A 59 -0.46 10.04 -10.31
C PRO A 59 0.50 10.56 -11.38
N ASN A 60 0.91 9.70 -12.31
CA ASN A 60 1.68 10.10 -13.47
C ASN A 60 0.77 10.80 -14.50
N GLU A 61 1.11 12.03 -14.87
CA GLU A 61 0.46 12.75 -15.96
C GLU A 61 0.99 12.30 -17.33
N GLU A 62 0.10 12.06 -18.29
CA GLU A 62 0.44 11.73 -19.67
C GLU A 62 -0.48 12.49 -20.64
N THR A 63 0.06 12.88 -21.79
CA THR A 63 -0.76 13.44 -22.89
C THR A 63 -1.09 12.36 -23.90
N ALA A 64 -2.38 12.20 -24.19
CA ALA A 64 -2.89 11.23 -25.15
C ALA A 64 -3.69 11.94 -26.25
N THR A 65 -3.60 11.45 -27.49
CA THR A 65 -4.47 11.95 -28.58
C THR A 65 -5.80 11.23 -28.50
N ALA A 66 -6.87 11.94 -28.10
CA ALA A 66 -8.19 11.34 -27.87
C ALA A 66 -8.98 11.18 -29.17
N GLU A 67 -9.12 12.26 -29.96
CA GLU A 67 -9.94 12.29 -31.17
C GLU A 67 -9.43 13.37 -32.15
N PHE A 68 -9.80 13.23 -33.42
CA PHE A 68 -9.64 14.30 -34.40
C PHE A 68 -10.93 15.11 -34.46
N ILE A 69 -10.89 16.38 -34.04
CA ILE A 69 -12.01 17.32 -34.20
C ILE A 69 -11.67 18.21 -35.40
N ASN A 70 -12.47 18.14 -36.47
CA ASN A 70 -12.23 18.88 -37.72
C ASN A 70 -10.84 18.61 -38.33
N ASP A 71 -10.38 17.35 -38.36
CA ASP A 71 -9.05 16.92 -38.84
C ASP A 71 -7.84 17.43 -38.01
N TYR A 72 -8.07 18.06 -36.85
CA TYR A 72 -7.00 18.41 -35.90
C TYR A 72 -6.93 17.43 -34.73
N PRO A 73 -5.75 16.90 -34.39
CA PRO A 73 -5.59 16.02 -33.24
C PRO A 73 -5.89 16.79 -31.95
N THR A 74 -6.84 16.30 -31.18
CA THR A 74 -7.12 16.81 -29.84
C THR A 74 -6.31 16.00 -28.83
N THR A 75 -5.37 16.67 -28.16
CA THR A 75 -4.62 16.12 -27.04
C THR A 75 -5.40 16.30 -25.74
N VAL A 76 -5.55 15.24 -24.98
CA VAL A 76 -6.13 15.23 -23.64
C VAL A 76 -5.06 14.85 -22.62
N MET A 77 -5.20 15.36 -21.40
CA MET A 77 -4.42 14.89 -20.25
C MET A 77 -5.11 13.65 -19.69
N ILE A 78 -4.33 12.59 -19.48
CA ILE A 78 -4.74 11.39 -18.74
C ILE A 78 -3.82 11.20 -17.55
N TYR A 79 -4.35 10.58 -16.50
CA TYR A 79 -3.63 10.32 -15.27
C TYR A 79 -3.53 8.81 -15.05
N ARG A 80 -2.37 8.34 -14.61
CA ARG A 80 -2.12 6.92 -14.32
C ARG A 80 -1.63 6.72 -12.91
N CYS A 81 -2.10 5.67 -12.26
CA CYS A 81 -1.55 5.28 -10.96
C CYS A 81 -0.04 5.06 -11.06
N ALA A 82 0.74 5.73 -10.22
CA ALA A 82 2.21 5.61 -10.23
C ALA A 82 2.71 4.18 -9.95
N LYS A 83 1.90 3.33 -9.30
CA LYS A 83 2.28 1.97 -8.92
C LYS A 83 1.95 0.91 -9.97
N CYS A 84 0.75 0.98 -10.58
CA CYS A 84 0.28 -0.07 -11.50
C CYS A 84 -0.01 0.44 -12.92
N CYS A 85 0.19 1.73 -13.20
CA CYS A 85 0.00 2.38 -14.50
C CYS A 85 -1.44 2.35 -15.07
N GLU A 86 -2.41 1.86 -14.30
CA GLU A 86 -3.83 1.89 -14.66
C GLU A 86 -4.36 3.31 -14.61
N ILE A 87 -5.35 3.59 -15.47
CA ILE A 87 -5.95 4.92 -15.59
C ILE A 87 -6.67 5.27 -14.29
N VAL A 88 -6.44 6.49 -13.81
CA VAL A 88 -7.11 7.08 -12.66
C VAL A 88 -7.70 8.42 -13.07
N HIS A 89 -8.80 8.84 -12.45
CA HIS A 89 -9.51 10.05 -12.84
C HIS A 89 -9.53 11.05 -11.68
N PRO A 90 -8.91 12.24 -11.82
CA PRO A 90 -8.93 13.27 -10.76
C PRO A 90 -10.35 13.76 -10.46
N PHE A 91 -11.19 13.84 -11.50
CA PHE A 91 -12.55 14.38 -11.40
C PHE A 91 -13.56 13.41 -10.78
N ASP A 92 -13.24 12.11 -10.72
CA ASP A 92 -14.10 11.10 -10.12
C ASP A 92 -14.00 11.06 -8.59
N GLY A 93 -13.08 11.85 -7.99
CA GLY A 93 -12.85 11.88 -6.55
C GLY A 93 -12.18 10.62 -6.02
N ASP A 94 -11.49 9.87 -6.88
CA ASP A 94 -10.80 8.64 -6.51
C ASP A 94 -9.64 8.96 -5.57
N LEU A 95 -9.81 8.74 -4.26
CA LEU A 95 -8.72 8.85 -3.27
C LEU A 95 -7.75 7.66 -3.32
N TYR A 96 -8.10 6.60 -4.07
CA TYR A 96 -7.32 5.37 -4.17
C TYR A 96 -7.44 4.80 -5.58
N CYS A 97 -6.36 4.19 -6.08
CA CYS A 97 -6.39 3.42 -7.32
C CYS A 97 -7.26 2.17 -7.13
N ARG A 98 -8.35 2.06 -7.90
CA ARG A 98 -9.30 0.93 -7.83
C ARG A 98 -8.69 -0.42 -8.22
N HIS A 99 -7.55 -0.41 -8.92
CA HIS A 99 -6.88 -1.63 -9.36
C HIS A 99 -5.91 -2.20 -8.32
N CYS A 100 -5.12 -1.34 -7.66
CA CYS A 100 -4.05 -1.81 -6.76
C CYS A 100 -4.17 -1.30 -5.31
N GLY A 101 -5.17 -0.48 -5.00
CA GLY A 101 -5.43 0.08 -3.68
C GLY A 101 -4.45 1.17 -3.24
N GLN A 102 -3.58 1.64 -4.12
CA GLN A 102 -2.64 2.73 -3.84
C GLN A 102 -3.40 4.03 -3.53
N ALA A 103 -3.16 4.65 -2.39
CA ALA A 103 -3.65 5.99 -2.08
C ALA A 103 -3.10 7.00 -3.09
N LEU A 104 -3.99 7.82 -3.63
CA LEU A 104 -3.67 8.82 -4.65
C LEU A 104 -3.55 10.19 -4.00
N ASP A 105 -2.48 10.89 -4.33
CA ASP A 105 -2.30 12.28 -3.95
C ASP A 105 -2.69 13.18 -5.12
N TRP A 106 -3.68 14.03 -4.91
CA TRP A 106 -4.15 15.01 -5.89
C TRP A 106 -3.94 16.45 -5.40
N SER A 107 -3.22 16.66 -4.29
CA SER A 107 -2.86 18.02 -3.94
C SER A 107 -1.84 18.53 -4.95
N ASP A 108 -2.25 19.49 -5.78
CA ASP A 108 -1.30 20.32 -6.49
C ASP A 108 -0.45 21.04 -5.43
N ASP A 109 0.88 20.94 -5.51
CA ASP A 109 1.82 21.79 -4.77
C ASP A 109 1.55 23.27 -5.15
N GLN A 110 0.56 23.90 -4.52
CA GLN A 110 0.23 25.33 -4.70
C GLN A 110 1.22 26.24 -3.98
#